data_AF-E9FD07-F1
#
_entry.id   AF-E9FD07-F1
#
_cell.length_a   1.000
_cell.length_b   1.000
_cell.length_c   1.000
_cell.angle_alpha   90.00
_cell.angle_beta   90.00
_cell.angle_gamma   90.00
#
_symmetry.space_group_name_H-M   'P 1'
#
loop_
_entity.id
_entity.type
_entity.pdbx_description
1 polymer ?
#
loop_
_entity_poly.entity_id
_entity_poly.type
_entity_poly.pdbx_seq_one_letter_code
_entity_poly.pdbx_strand_id
1 'polypeptide(L)'
;MAKSEVLLSRSSEWSSWYEKFVSRAQTAKIFKYIDIDQDGPILEEPTEPITEDELLEQFNEAALGRWERERQQYAEEAGPRPEPATELPQGQVNRHARKWNEYKAKMAAFATYQRAYADLAVWIQSTVDEHQLANTTSKSDIRTSVRDLKSSLAPTLSEEKELVRLKYRQVLTQTKRVKPEDWLLAWNKAKLDGDKYKIPELEGESGINDFLTACSAFDATWANQQWGQIEHSQRYNIKMDEVTLRSLSELFSRQIRRNRSNKLNDSVFAMSDTAVVRYV
;
A
#
# COMPACT_ATOMS: atom_id res chain seq x y z
N MET A 1 -10.97 22.87 16.64
CA MET A 1 -9.99 22.06 15.88
C MET A 1 -10.01 20.66 16.47
N ALA A 2 -10.43 19.66 15.69
CA ALA A 2 -10.47 18.28 16.17
C ALA A 2 -9.02 17.81 16.40
N LYS A 3 -8.71 17.31 17.60
CA LYS A 3 -7.45 16.62 17.88
C LYS A 3 -7.34 15.46 16.91
N SER A 4 -6.44 15.56 15.94
CA SER A 4 -6.04 14.43 15.11
C SER A 4 -5.34 13.42 16.02
N GLU A 5 -5.78 12.17 15.96
CA GLU A 5 -5.17 11.06 16.68
C GLU A 5 -3.76 10.84 16.08
N VAL A 6 -2.72 10.87 16.91
CA VAL A 6 -1.36 10.54 16.47
C VAL A 6 -1.36 9.06 16.08
N LEU A 7 -1.05 8.78 14.81
CA LEU A 7 -1.09 7.43 14.23
C LEU A 7 0.30 6.82 14.02
N LEU A 8 1.36 7.63 14.01
CA LEU A 8 2.73 7.20 13.81
C LEU A 8 3.63 7.76 14.93
N SER A 9 3.74 6.98 16.01
CA SER A 9 4.66 7.24 17.13
C SER A 9 5.78 6.20 17.22
N ARG A 10 5.51 4.97 16.74
CA ARG A 10 6.41 3.82 16.87
C ARG A 10 6.63 3.14 15.52
N SER A 11 7.76 2.46 15.38
CA SER A 11 8.10 1.68 14.18
C SER A 11 7.04 0.61 13.83
N SER A 12 6.38 0.01 14.83
CA SER A 12 5.30 -0.97 14.62
C SER A 12 4.06 -0.41 13.90
N GLU A 13 3.88 0.91 13.90
CA GLU A 13 2.74 1.59 13.28
C GLU A 13 3.04 2.03 11.83
N TRP A 14 4.31 1.96 11.43
CA TRP A 14 4.78 2.38 10.10
C TRP A 14 3.99 1.74 8.97
N SER A 15 3.84 0.41 8.96
CA SER A 15 3.19 -0.30 7.85
C SER A 15 1.73 0.13 7.69
N SER A 16 0.98 0.27 8.80
CA SER A 16 -0.42 0.70 8.75
C SER A 16 -0.57 2.17 8.36
N TRP A 17 0.34 3.03 8.84
CA TRP A 17 0.35 4.44 8.49
C TRP A 17 0.71 4.63 7.01
N TYR A 18 1.71 3.90 6.51
CA TYR A 18 2.16 3.98 5.12
C TYR A 18 1.07 3.51 4.15
N GLU A 19 0.32 2.45 4.46
CA GLU A 19 -0.85 2.04 3.67
C GLU A 19 -1.90 3.16 3.56
N LYS A 20 -2.18 3.87 4.67
CA LYS A 20 -3.11 5.02 4.66
C LYS A 20 -2.56 6.19 3.85
N PHE A 21 -1.25 6.44 3.94
CA PHE A 21 -0.55 7.44 3.13
C PHE A 21 -0.68 7.14 1.64
N VAL A 22 -0.36 5.91 1.22
CA VAL A 22 -0.47 5.45 -0.18
C VAL A 22 -1.91 5.55 -0.68
N SER A 23 -2.89 5.09 0.11
CA SER A 23 -4.31 5.16 -0.25
C SER A 23 -4.80 6.59 -0.49
N ARG A 24 -4.41 7.53 0.37
CA ARG A 24 -4.74 8.96 0.21
C ARG A 24 -4.08 9.56 -1.02
N ALA A 25 -2.80 9.26 -1.23
CA ALA A 25 -2.04 9.72 -2.39
C ALA A 25 -2.59 9.20 -3.72
N GLN A 26 -3.05 7.95 -3.76
CA GLN A 26 -3.70 7.36 -4.93
C GLN A 26 -5.07 7.99 -5.19
N THR A 27 -5.87 8.21 -4.14
CA THR A 27 -7.18 8.86 -4.22
C THR A 27 -7.05 10.29 -4.77
N ALA A 28 -6.03 11.02 -4.31
CA ALA A 28 -5.69 12.35 -4.78
C ALA A 28 -4.95 12.37 -6.14
N LYS A 29 -4.63 11.20 -6.72
CA LYS A 29 -3.87 11.05 -7.98
C LYS A 29 -2.51 11.75 -7.99
N ILE A 30 -1.91 11.96 -6.81
CA ILE A 30 -0.60 12.59 -6.65
C ILE A 30 0.51 11.59 -6.37
N PHE A 31 0.21 10.30 -6.19
CA PHE A 31 1.18 9.26 -5.83
C PHE A 31 2.44 9.27 -6.70
N LYS A 32 2.31 9.47 -8.02
CA LYS A 32 3.45 9.55 -8.96
C LYS A 32 4.50 10.61 -8.60
N TYR A 33 4.12 11.65 -7.86
CA TYR A 33 5.00 12.75 -7.49
C TYR A 33 5.52 12.61 -6.04
N ILE A 34 4.96 11.70 -5.24
CA ILE A 34 5.36 11.49 -3.84
C ILE A 34 5.83 10.06 -3.57
N ASP A 35 5.99 9.25 -4.62
CA ASP A 35 6.52 7.90 -4.51
C ASP A 35 7.90 7.97 -3.83
N ILE A 36 8.02 7.26 -2.71
CA ILE A 36 9.25 7.26 -1.90
C ILE A 36 10.22 6.17 -2.36
N ASP A 37 9.72 5.16 -3.07
CA ASP A 37 10.50 4.00 -3.53
C ASP A 37 11.08 4.26 -4.93
N GLN A 38 10.52 5.21 -5.67
CA GLN A 38 11.00 5.62 -6.99
C GLN A 38 11.24 7.13 -7.06
N ASP A 39 12.25 7.55 -7.83
CA ASP A 39 12.38 8.97 -8.17
C ASP A 39 11.39 9.32 -9.28
N GLY A 40 10.21 9.77 -8.86
CA GLY A 40 9.18 10.32 -9.74
C GLY A 40 9.43 11.79 -10.12
N PRO A 41 8.67 12.34 -11.08
CA PRO A 41 8.75 13.74 -11.47
C PRO A 41 8.48 14.68 -10.28
N ILE A 42 9.03 15.88 -10.35
CA ILE A 42 8.71 16.98 -9.42
C ILE A 42 7.46 17.68 -9.94
N LEU A 43 6.58 18.12 -9.04
CA LEU A 43 5.44 18.93 -9.41
C LEU A 43 5.93 20.36 -9.73
N GLU A 44 6.10 20.64 -11.02
CA GLU A 44 6.56 21.96 -11.50
C GLU A 44 5.39 22.84 -11.96
N GLU A 45 5.52 24.13 -11.73
CA GLU A 45 4.58 25.13 -12.22
C GLU A 45 4.66 25.22 -13.75
N PRO A 46 3.53 25.13 -14.48
CA PRO A 46 3.52 25.29 -15.92
C PRO A 46 4.09 26.66 -16.34
N THR A 47 4.96 26.67 -17.35
CA THR A 47 5.50 27.92 -17.90
C THR A 47 4.45 28.68 -18.68
N GLU A 48 4.36 29.99 -18.45
CA GLU A 48 3.46 30.88 -19.18
C GLU A 48 3.85 30.94 -20.68
N PRO A 49 2.88 30.84 -21.61
CA PRO A 49 3.13 31.09 -23.02
C PRO A 49 3.43 32.57 -23.26
N ILE A 50 4.30 32.86 -24.24
CA ILE A 50 4.54 34.24 -24.71
C ILE A 50 3.23 34.97 -25.02
N THR A 51 3.24 36.28 -24.82
CA THR A 51 2.06 37.12 -25.08
C THR A 51 1.80 37.26 -26.59
N GLU A 52 0.61 37.76 -26.95
CA GLU A 52 0.27 37.99 -28.36
C GLU A 52 1.16 39.08 -28.98
N ASP A 53 1.47 40.13 -28.20
CA ASP A 53 2.36 41.22 -28.60
C ASP A 53 3.80 40.74 -28.82
N GLU A 54 4.34 39.93 -27.90
CA GLU A 54 5.67 39.31 -28.06
C GLU A 54 5.72 38.37 -29.28
N LEU A 55 4.62 37.66 -29.56
CA LEU A 55 4.54 36.81 -30.75
C LEU A 55 4.50 37.64 -32.04
N LEU A 56 3.82 38.79 -32.02
CA LEU A 56 3.79 39.74 -33.14
C LEU A 56 5.17 40.36 -33.38
N GLU A 57 5.88 40.73 -32.33
CA GLU A 57 7.27 41.19 -32.40
C GLU A 57 8.18 40.12 -33.03
N GLN A 58 8.14 38.88 -32.53
CA GLN A 58 8.92 37.77 -33.11
C GLN A 58 8.56 37.50 -34.58
N PHE A 59 7.28 37.66 -34.94
CA PHE A 59 6.84 37.50 -36.33
C PHE A 59 7.44 38.57 -37.24
N ASN A 60 7.43 39.83 -36.80
CA ASN A 60 7.98 40.97 -37.52
C ASN A 60 9.51 40.90 -37.62
N GLU A 61 10.20 40.52 -36.53
CA GLU A 61 11.64 40.28 -36.53
C GLU A 61 12.04 39.16 -37.49
N ALA A 62 11.28 38.06 -37.50
CA ALA A 62 11.55 36.95 -38.43
C ALA A 62 11.32 37.35 -39.89
N ALA A 63 10.34 38.22 -40.17
CA ALA A 63 10.11 38.77 -41.50
C ALA A 63 11.25 39.69 -41.93
N LEU A 64 11.68 40.59 -41.05
CA LEU A 64 12.80 41.48 -41.28
C LEU A 64 14.11 40.71 -41.48
N GLY A 65 14.42 39.73 -40.63
CA GLY A 65 15.64 38.93 -40.72
C GLY A 65 15.67 37.98 -41.93
N ARG A 66 14.52 37.60 -42.51
CA ARG A 66 14.49 36.93 -43.82
C ARG A 66 14.85 37.91 -44.94
N TRP A 67 14.23 39.08 -44.95
CA TRP A 67 14.51 40.11 -45.93
C TRP A 67 15.96 40.60 -45.89
N GLU A 68 16.54 40.81 -44.70
CA GLU A 68 17.95 41.24 -44.56
C GLU A 68 18.92 40.21 -45.16
N ARG A 69 18.65 38.91 -44.98
CA ARG A 69 19.45 37.83 -45.59
C ARG A 69 19.30 37.78 -47.10
N GLU A 70 18.08 37.91 -47.61
CA GLU A 70 17.80 37.96 -49.04
C GLU A 70 18.47 39.17 -49.70
N ARG A 71 18.43 40.34 -49.06
CA ARG A 71 19.11 41.56 -49.52
C ARG A 71 20.63 41.42 -49.53
N GLN A 72 21.20 40.74 -48.54
CA GLN A 72 22.64 40.49 -48.49
C GLN A 72 23.11 39.52 -49.58
N GLN A 73 22.28 38.55 -49.98
CA GLN A 73 22.62 37.54 -50.99
C GLN A 73 22.27 37.97 -52.42
N TYR A 74 21.16 38.69 -52.60
CA TYR A 74 20.57 39.05 -53.89
C TYR A 74 20.05 40.50 -53.87
N ALA A 75 20.97 41.46 -53.76
CA ALA A 75 20.64 42.87 -53.53
C ALA A 75 19.74 43.51 -54.62
N GLU A 76 19.81 43.04 -55.87
CA GLU A 76 19.00 43.56 -56.99
C GLU A 76 17.61 42.91 -57.10
N GLU A 77 17.42 41.73 -56.50
CA GLU A 77 16.14 40.99 -56.51
C GLU A 77 15.38 41.12 -55.18
N ALA A 78 16.06 41.57 -54.13
CA ALA A 78 15.46 41.84 -52.84
C ALA A 78 14.45 43.00 -52.98
N GLY A 79 13.17 42.65 -52.85
CA GLY A 79 12.07 43.61 -52.88
C GLY A 79 12.12 44.66 -51.76
N PRO A 80 11.10 45.53 -51.65
CA PRO A 80 11.05 46.55 -50.60
C PRO A 80 11.06 45.92 -49.20
N ARG A 81 11.61 46.66 -48.22
CA ARG A 81 11.64 46.25 -46.81
C ARG A 81 10.21 45.92 -46.35
N PRO A 82 9.97 44.76 -45.70
CA PRO A 82 8.65 44.42 -45.20
C PRO A 82 8.22 45.43 -44.13
N GLU A 83 6.99 45.92 -44.24
CA GLU A 83 6.37 46.72 -43.19
C GLU A 83 6.03 45.81 -41.99
N PRO A 84 6.16 46.31 -40.74
CA PRO A 84 5.75 45.55 -39.57
C PRO A 84 4.26 45.22 -39.65
N ALA A 85 3.91 43.94 -39.52
CA ALA A 85 2.53 43.53 -39.41
C ALA A 85 1.93 44.10 -38.12
N THR A 86 0.70 44.62 -38.21
CA THR A 86 -0.09 45.10 -37.06
C THR A 86 -0.87 43.96 -36.40
N GLU A 87 -1.14 42.90 -37.15
CA GLU A 87 -1.91 41.74 -36.69
C GLU A 87 -1.23 40.43 -37.12
N LEU A 88 -1.34 39.42 -36.27
CA LEU A 88 -0.84 38.08 -36.58
C LEU A 88 -1.74 37.38 -37.61
N PRO A 89 -1.19 36.54 -38.49
CA PRO A 89 -2.00 35.70 -39.35
C PRO A 89 -2.95 34.81 -38.53
N GLN A 90 -4.19 34.63 -38.98
CA GLN A 90 -5.21 33.86 -38.25
C GLN A 90 -4.73 32.45 -37.83
N GLY A 91 -3.89 31.80 -38.66
CA GLY A 91 -3.30 30.51 -38.32
C GLY A 91 -2.35 30.54 -37.12
N GLN A 92 -1.62 31.65 -36.91
CA GLN A 92 -0.76 31.85 -35.74
C GLN A 92 -1.58 32.20 -34.49
N VAL A 93 -2.59 33.07 -34.64
CA VAL A 93 -3.56 33.39 -33.57
C VAL A 93 -4.22 32.11 -33.05
N ASN A 94 -4.71 31.24 -33.95
CA ASN A 94 -5.33 29.97 -33.56
C ASN A 94 -4.36 29.02 -32.83
N ARG A 95 -3.08 28.98 -33.26
CA ARG A 95 -2.05 28.17 -32.59
C ARG A 95 -1.70 28.71 -31.20
N HIS A 96 -1.61 30.04 -31.07
CA HIS A 96 -1.36 30.73 -29.80
C HIS A 96 -2.53 30.52 -28.82
N ALA A 97 -3.77 30.69 -29.28
CA ALA A 97 -4.96 30.40 -28.50
C ALA A 97 -4.98 28.94 -28.00
N ARG A 98 -4.57 27.98 -28.83
CA ARG A 98 -4.44 26.56 -28.41
C ARG A 98 -3.39 26.40 -27.29
N LYS A 99 -2.21 27.02 -27.42
CA LYS A 99 -1.17 26.97 -26.38
C LYS A 99 -1.66 27.58 -25.06
N TRP A 100 -2.39 28.69 -25.12
CA TRP A 100 -3.00 29.32 -23.94
C TRP A 100 -4.06 28.44 -23.29
N ASN A 101 -4.89 27.77 -24.08
CA ASN A 101 -5.86 26.81 -23.54
C ASN A 101 -5.18 25.60 -22.89
N GLU A 102 -4.11 25.07 -23.49
CA GLU A 102 -3.29 24.02 -22.90
C GLU A 102 -2.63 24.47 -21.59
N TYR A 103 -2.08 25.68 -21.55
CA TYR A 103 -1.51 26.29 -20.34
C TYR A 103 -2.56 26.42 -19.23
N LYS A 104 -3.73 26.99 -19.52
CA LYS A 104 -4.82 27.11 -18.54
C LYS A 104 -5.25 25.75 -17.99
N ALA A 105 -5.36 24.74 -18.85
CA ALA A 105 -5.69 23.38 -18.43
C ALA A 105 -4.59 22.77 -17.53
N LYS A 106 -3.31 22.94 -17.90
CA LYS A 106 -2.17 22.49 -17.08
C LYS A 106 -2.12 23.23 -15.74
N MET A 107 -2.40 24.53 -15.72
CA MET A 107 -2.38 25.33 -14.50
C MET A 107 -3.54 24.97 -13.55
N ALA A 108 -4.73 24.69 -14.09
CA ALA A 108 -5.84 24.17 -13.30
C ALA A 108 -5.51 22.80 -12.68
N ALA A 109 -4.85 21.92 -13.44
CA ALA A 109 -4.37 20.63 -12.93
C ALA A 109 -3.29 20.81 -11.86
N PHE A 110 -2.31 21.69 -12.08
CA PHE A 110 -1.28 22.05 -11.11
C PHE A 110 -1.87 22.55 -9.79
N ALA A 111 -2.79 23.52 -9.84
CA ALA A 111 -3.47 24.04 -8.66
C ALA A 111 -4.26 22.95 -7.90
N THR A 112 -4.83 21.98 -8.62
CA THR A 112 -5.51 20.83 -8.01
C THR A 112 -4.51 19.93 -7.27
N TYR A 113 -3.38 19.61 -7.91
CA TYR A 113 -2.33 18.81 -7.28
C TYR A 113 -1.69 19.54 -6.09
N GLN A 114 -1.45 20.84 -6.19
CA GLN A 114 -0.88 21.65 -5.11
C GLN A 114 -1.76 21.65 -3.86
N ARG A 115 -3.09 21.75 -4.02
CA ARG A 115 -4.03 21.60 -2.88
C ARG A 115 -3.94 20.22 -2.25
N ALA A 116 -3.94 19.17 -3.07
CA ALA A 116 -3.81 17.80 -2.57
C ALA A 116 -2.47 17.56 -1.85
N TYR A 117 -1.40 18.19 -2.32
CA TYR A 117 -0.09 18.20 -1.67
C TYR A 117 -0.15 18.88 -0.30
N ALA A 118 -0.74 20.07 -0.21
CA ALA A 118 -0.91 20.79 1.05
C ALA A 118 -1.77 19.99 2.05
N ASP A 119 -2.88 19.42 1.59
CA ASP A 119 -3.76 18.58 2.41
C ASP A 119 -3.02 17.35 2.95
N LEU A 120 -2.19 16.71 2.12
CA LEU A 120 -1.39 15.57 2.53
C LEU A 120 -0.29 15.98 3.52
N ALA A 121 0.37 17.12 3.32
CA ALA A 121 1.36 17.64 4.25
C ALA A 121 0.75 17.92 5.63
N VAL A 122 -0.42 18.56 5.67
CA VAL A 122 -1.18 18.76 6.92
C VAL A 122 -1.55 17.42 7.55
N TRP A 123 -1.97 16.44 6.76
CA TRP A 123 -2.29 15.10 7.27
C TRP A 123 -1.06 14.43 7.91
N ILE A 124 0.12 14.48 7.26
CA ILE A 124 1.37 13.93 7.82
C ILE A 124 1.70 14.63 9.14
N GLN A 125 1.71 15.97 9.17
CA GLN A 125 1.99 16.74 10.38
C GLN A 125 1.02 16.44 11.52
N SER A 126 -0.23 16.12 11.19
CA SER A 126 -1.28 15.83 12.17
C SER A 126 -1.27 14.38 12.70
N THR A 127 -0.62 13.45 11.97
CA THR A 127 -0.66 12.01 12.26
C THR A 127 0.68 11.44 12.71
N VAL A 128 1.78 12.15 12.47
CA VAL A 128 3.12 11.77 12.93
C VAL A 128 3.43 12.48 14.25
N ASP A 129 4.08 11.77 15.17
CA ASP A 129 4.52 12.33 16.44
C ASP A 129 5.50 13.51 16.24
N GLU A 130 5.35 14.56 17.04
CA GLU A 130 6.13 15.80 16.92
C GLU A 130 7.64 15.57 17.06
N HIS A 131 8.07 14.63 17.91
CA HIS A 131 9.49 14.30 18.06
C HIS A 131 10.06 13.61 16.81
N GLN A 132 9.24 12.82 16.11
CA GLN A 132 9.66 12.17 14.87
C GLN A 132 9.72 13.18 13.72
N LEU A 133 8.78 14.12 13.67
CA LEU A 133 8.81 15.23 12.71
C LEU A 133 10.01 16.16 12.94
N ALA A 134 10.40 16.41 14.18
CA ALA A 134 11.57 17.23 14.50
C ALA A 134 12.90 16.63 13.98
N ASN A 135 12.94 15.30 13.81
CA ASN A 135 14.09 14.59 13.25
C ASN A 135 14.11 14.58 11.71
N THR A 136 13.07 15.10 11.05
CA THR A 136 13.00 15.21 9.58
C THR A 136 13.62 16.51 9.07
N THR A 137 14.12 16.49 7.84
CA THR A 137 14.74 17.67 7.22
C THR A 137 13.70 18.79 7.03
N SER A 138 13.80 19.87 7.82
CA SER A 138 12.80 20.96 7.92
C SER A 138 12.54 21.78 6.65
N LYS A 139 13.27 21.53 5.56
CA LYS A 139 13.18 22.26 4.27
C LYS A 139 12.87 21.36 3.07
N SER A 140 12.52 20.11 3.31
CA SER A 140 12.48 19.11 2.25
C SER A 140 11.06 18.80 1.75
N ASP A 141 10.94 18.48 0.45
CA ASP A 141 9.68 18.05 -0.18
C ASP A 141 9.04 16.88 0.61
N ILE A 142 7.72 16.71 0.49
CA ILE A 142 6.95 15.65 1.16
C ILE A 142 7.64 14.30 0.95
N ARG A 143 8.14 14.04 -0.26
CA ARG A 143 8.87 12.82 -0.59
C ARG A 143 10.08 12.60 0.31
N THR A 144 10.90 13.63 0.51
CA THR A 144 12.11 13.55 1.34
C THR A 144 11.74 13.42 2.81
N SER A 145 10.74 14.16 3.28
CA SER A 145 10.24 14.05 4.66
C SER A 145 9.76 12.63 4.96
N VAL A 146 9.01 12.00 4.04
CA VAL A 146 8.54 10.62 4.23
C VAL A 146 9.68 9.60 4.06
N ARG A 147 10.71 9.86 3.24
CA ARG A 147 11.93 9.03 3.19
C ARG A 147 12.73 9.08 4.49
N ASP A 148 12.84 10.25 5.12
CA ASP A 148 13.48 10.42 6.42
C ASP A 148 12.68 9.72 7.53
N LEU A 149 11.34 9.78 7.48
CA LEU A 149 10.49 8.99 8.37
C LEU A 149 10.64 7.49 8.10
N LYS A 150 10.78 7.06 6.85
CA LYS A 150 11.01 5.66 6.50
C LYS A 150 12.36 5.18 7.04
N SER A 151 13.42 5.96 6.92
CA SER A 151 14.75 5.55 7.39
C SER A 151 14.82 5.45 8.92
N SER A 152 14.02 6.25 9.65
CA SER A 152 13.99 6.26 11.10
C SER A 152 12.97 5.31 11.73
N LEU A 153 11.82 5.11 11.08
CA LEU A 153 10.68 4.38 11.65
C LEU A 153 10.29 3.13 10.88
N ALA A 154 10.68 2.96 9.62
CA ALA A 154 10.34 1.74 8.92
C ALA A 154 11.12 0.57 9.54
N PRO A 155 10.43 -0.47 10.00
CA PRO A 155 11.12 -1.67 10.42
C PRO A 155 11.89 -2.21 9.22
N THR A 156 13.16 -2.55 9.45
CA THR A 156 13.96 -3.24 8.44
C THR A 156 13.27 -4.54 8.04
N LEU A 157 13.56 -5.07 6.85
CA LEU A 157 13.02 -6.36 6.40
C LEU A 157 13.25 -7.47 7.45
N SER A 158 14.36 -7.41 8.18
CA SER A 158 14.67 -8.34 9.27
C SER A 158 13.76 -8.14 10.48
N GLU A 159 13.49 -6.90 10.88
CA GLU A 159 12.58 -6.58 11.98
C GLU A 159 11.12 -6.91 11.64
N GLU A 160 10.67 -6.66 10.40
CA GLU A 160 9.35 -7.10 9.94
C GLU A 160 9.22 -8.62 10.01
N LYS A 161 10.23 -9.34 9.53
CA LYS A 161 10.27 -10.80 9.59
C LYS A 161 10.21 -11.30 11.04
N GLU A 162 10.96 -10.67 11.95
CA GLU A 162 10.94 -11.04 13.36
C GLU A 162 9.61 -10.67 14.05
N LEU A 163 8.99 -9.54 13.71
CA LEU A 163 7.65 -9.18 14.21
C LEU A 163 6.59 -10.17 13.78
N VAL A 164 6.60 -10.60 12.51
CA VAL A 164 5.68 -11.62 12.00
C VAL A 164 5.94 -12.96 12.70
N ARG A 165 7.20 -13.33 12.90
CA ARG A 165 7.58 -14.53 13.65
C ARG A 165 7.07 -14.50 15.10
N LEU A 166 7.23 -13.37 15.80
CA LEU A 166 6.74 -13.18 17.16
C LEU A 166 5.22 -13.26 17.23
N LYS A 167 4.50 -12.62 16.31
CA LYS A 167 3.04 -12.70 16.22
C LYS A 167 2.56 -14.14 16.00
N TYR A 168 3.23 -14.88 15.13
CA TYR A 168 2.92 -16.29 14.91
C TYR A 168 3.11 -17.13 16.17
N ARG A 169 4.27 -17.00 16.83
CA ARG A 169 4.55 -17.69 18.12
C ARG A 169 3.56 -17.30 19.21
N GLN A 170 3.15 -16.03 19.26
CA GLN A 170 2.15 -15.57 20.19
C GLN A 170 0.81 -16.27 19.95
N VAL A 171 0.37 -16.41 18.69
CA VAL A 171 -0.89 -17.10 18.37
C VAL A 171 -0.82 -18.58 18.78
N LEU A 172 0.31 -19.25 18.57
CA LEU A 172 0.51 -20.65 19.00
C LEU A 172 0.40 -20.84 20.52
N THR A 173 0.77 -19.83 21.31
CA THR A 173 0.68 -19.89 22.78
C THR A 173 -0.67 -19.41 23.33
N GLN A 174 -1.43 -18.64 22.55
CA GLN A 174 -2.76 -18.13 22.88
C GLN A 174 -3.88 -19.17 22.67
N THR A 175 -3.69 -20.37 23.22
CA THR A 175 -4.68 -21.46 23.15
C THR A 175 -5.61 -21.48 24.36
N LYS A 176 -5.21 -20.85 25.47
CA LYS A 176 -6.01 -20.79 26.71
C LYS A 176 -7.10 -19.71 26.59
N ARG A 177 -8.35 -20.09 26.90
CA ARG A 177 -9.53 -19.20 26.96
C ARG A 177 -9.95 -18.56 25.63
N VAL A 178 -9.50 -19.10 24.49
CA VAL A 178 -9.94 -18.68 23.14
C VAL A 178 -10.81 -19.80 22.55
N LYS A 179 -11.83 -19.45 21.77
CA LYS A 179 -12.61 -20.46 21.05
C LYS A 179 -11.75 -21.06 19.93
N PRO A 180 -11.78 -22.39 19.71
CA PRO A 180 -10.98 -23.02 18.66
C PRO A 180 -11.20 -22.42 17.26
N GLU A 181 -12.43 -22.00 16.94
CA GLU A 181 -12.80 -21.36 15.66
C GLU A 181 -12.11 -20.00 15.49
N ASP A 182 -12.17 -19.15 16.52
CA ASP A 182 -11.55 -17.82 16.52
C ASP A 182 -10.02 -17.90 16.48
N TRP A 183 -9.46 -18.87 17.23
CA TRP A 183 -8.02 -19.16 17.22
C TRP A 183 -7.55 -19.61 15.84
N LEU A 184 -8.28 -20.50 15.17
CA LEU A 184 -7.92 -20.99 13.83
C LEU A 184 -7.96 -19.88 12.79
N LEU A 185 -8.88 -18.91 12.91
CA LEU A 185 -8.90 -17.73 12.05
C LEU A 185 -7.68 -16.83 12.29
N ALA A 186 -7.34 -16.57 13.55
CA ALA A 186 -6.15 -15.79 13.91
C ALA A 186 -4.84 -16.47 13.44
N TRP A 187 -4.76 -17.79 13.60
CA TRP A 187 -3.63 -18.59 13.14
C TRP A 187 -3.49 -18.57 11.61
N ASN A 188 -4.58 -18.73 10.86
CA ASN A 188 -4.56 -18.63 9.40
C ASN A 188 -4.06 -17.27 8.92
N LYS A 189 -4.49 -16.19 9.58
CA LYS A 189 -4.00 -14.84 9.27
C LYS A 189 -2.49 -14.73 9.52
N ALA A 190 -2.02 -15.16 10.70
CA ALA A 190 -0.60 -15.11 11.04
C ALA A 190 0.25 -15.99 10.11
N LYS A 191 -0.28 -17.14 9.66
CA LYS A 191 0.37 -18.05 8.71
C LYS A 191 0.50 -17.40 7.34
N LEU A 192 -0.55 -16.76 6.82
CA LEU A 192 -0.50 -16.03 5.55
C LEU A 192 0.50 -14.87 5.60
N ASP A 193 0.53 -14.13 6.71
CA ASP A 193 1.52 -13.07 6.93
C ASP A 193 2.94 -13.65 6.95
N GLY A 194 3.14 -14.83 7.53
CA GLY A 194 4.42 -15.53 7.60
C GLY A 194 4.90 -16.14 6.28
N ASP A 195 3.98 -16.68 5.46
CA ASP A 195 4.27 -17.18 4.12
C ASP A 195 4.84 -16.06 3.23
N LYS A 196 4.34 -14.82 3.39
CA LYS A 196 4.81 -13.65 2.64
C LYS A 196 6.33 -13.42 2.81
N TYR A 197 6.87 -13.74 3.99
CA TYR A 197 8.29 -13.55 4.31
C TYR A 197 9.12 -14.84 4.29
N LYS A 198 8.54 -15.97 3.85
CA LYS A 198 9.20 -17.30 3.78
C LYS A 198 9.99 -17.62 5.07
N ILE A 199 9.31 -17.57 6.21
CA ILE A 199 9.94 -17.84 7.51
C ILE A 199 10.19 -19.35 7.61
N PRO A 200 11.45 -19.81 7.75
CA PRO A 200 11.77 -21.25 7.74
C PRO A 200 11.07 -22.06 8.83
N GLU A 201 10.76 -21.45 9.97
CA GLU A 201 10.06 -22.10 11.09
C GLU A 201 8.59 -22.45 10.78
N LEU A 202 8.00 -21.78 9.79
CA LEU A 202 6.64 -22.05 9.33
C LEU A 202 6.58 -23.17 8.29
N GLU A 203 7.73 -23.62 7.81
CA GLU A 203 7.82 -24.57 6.72
C GLU A 203 8.29 -25.93 7.23
N GLY A 204 7.78 -26.99 6.60
CA GLY A 204 8.15 -28.36 6.91
C GLY A 204 7.69 -28.85 8.29
N GLU A 205 8.47 -29.76 8.87
CA GLU A 205 8.12 -30.53 10.04
C GLU A 205 8.02 -29.69 11.32
N SER A 206 8.82 -28.63 11.44
CA SER A 206 8.77 -27.75 12.63
C SER A 206 7.43 -27.02 12.76
N GLY A 207 6.92 -26.47 11.66
CA GLY A 207 5.62 -25.79 11.67
C GLY A 207 4.46 -26.76 11.94
N ILE A 208 4.54 -27.99 11.43
CA ILE A 208 3.56 -29.07 11.70
C ILE A 208 3.55 -29.40 13.20
N ASN A 209 4.71 -29.58 13.80
CA ASN A 209 4.85 -29.92 15.22
C ASN A 209 4.33 -28.78 16.12
N ASP A 210 4.63 -27.53 15.78
CA ASP A 210 4.14 -26.35 16.49
C ASP A 210 2.61 -26.24 16.42
N PHE A 211 2.03 -26.46 15.23
CA PHE A 211 0.58 -26.44 15.02
C PHE A 211 -0.12 -27.54 15.81
N LEU A 212 0.37 -28.79 15.75
CA LEU A 212 -0.22 -29.90 16.49
C LEU A 212 -0.07 -29.74 18.00
N THR A 213 1.05 -29.16 18.46
CA THR A 213 1.24 -28.80 19.87
C THR A 213 0.20 -27.79 20.32
N ALA A 214 -0.07 -26.75 19.54
CA ALA A 214 -1.13 -25.80 19.85
C ALA A 214 -2.53 -26.44 19.83
N CYS A 215 -2.82 -27.30 18.85
CA CYS A 215 -4.07 -28.04 18.75
C CYS A 215 -4.30 -29.00 19.93
N SER A 216 -3.24 -29.54 20.53
CA SER A 216 -3.33 -30.43 21.69
C SER A 216 -3.96 -29.76 22.91
N ALA A 217 -3.85 -28.42 23.02
CA ALA A 217 -4.50 -27.65 24.07
C ALA A 217 -6.03 -27.60 23.94
N PHE A 218 -6.57 -27.87 22.74
CA PHE A 218 -8.01 -27.91 22.46
C PHE A 218 -8.55 -29.34 22.38
N ASP A 219 -7.84 -30.23 21.67
CA ASP A 219 -8.20 -31.64 21.47
C ASP A 219 -6.92 -32.49 21.43
N ALA A 220 -6.48 -32.94 22.61
CA ALA A 220 -5.29 -33.76 22.77
C ALA A 220 -5.38 -35.11 22.04
N THR A 221 -6.59 -35.70 22.01
CA THR A 221 -6.82 -37.00 21.34
C THR A 221 -6.61 -36.87 19.83
N TRP A 222 -7.19 -35.83 19.22
CA TRP A 222 -7.00 -35.57 17.81
C TRP A 222 -5.53 -35.27 17.48
N ALA A 223 -4.87 -34.42 18.26
CA ALA A 223 -3.47 -34.07 18.03
C ALA A 223 -2.58 -35.33 18.06
N ASN A 224 -2.71 -36.18 19.08
CA ASN A 224 -1.92 -37.41 19.21
C ASN A 224 -2.17 -38.41 18.06
N GLN A 225 -3.39 -38.48 17.53
CA GLN A 225 -3.70 -39.29 16.35
C GLN A 225 -2.97 -38.77 15.11
N GLN A 226 -2.94 -37.46 14.89
CA GLN A 226 -2.21 -36.86 13.76
C GLN A 226 -0.69 -37.08 13.89
N TRP A 227 -0.13 -36.92 15.09
CA TRP A 227 1.27 -37.26 15.37
C TRP A 227 1.60 -38.70 14.99
N GLY A 228 0.79 -39.67 15.44
CA GLY A 228 0.99 -41.08 15.12
C GLY A 228 0.88 -41.38 13.63
N GLN A 229 -0.02 -40.70 12.90
CA GLN A 229 -0.14 -40.85 11.44
C GLN A 229 1.08 -40.31 10.70
N ILE A 230 1.60 -39.15 11.13
CA ILE A 230 2.80 -38.55 10.55
C ILE A 230 4.03 -39.42 10.83
N GLU A 231 4.22 -39.86 12.08
CA GLU A 231 5.35 -40.72 12.46
C GLU A 231 5.30 -42.06 11.71
N HIS A 232 4.12 -42.68 11.59
CA HIS A 232 3.94 -43.90 10.80
C HIS A 232 4.32 -43.65 9.33
N SER A 233 3.86 -42.56 8.73
CA SER A 233 4.19 -42.25 7.33
C SER A 233 5.69 -42.03 7.09
N GLN A 234 6.37 -41.35 8.02
CA GLN A 234 7.82 -41.13 7.98
C GLN A 234 8.60 -42.44 8.12
N ARG A 235 8.22 -43.28 9.09
CA ARG A 235 8.90 -44.57 9.36
C ARG A 235 8.82 -45.54 8.19
N TYR A 236 7.69 -45.57 7.47
CA TYR A 236 7.48 -46.50 6.36
C TYR A 236 7.79 -45.90 4.98
N ASN A 237 8.37 -44.68 4.94
CA ASN A 237 8.68 -43.93 3.72
C ASN A 237 7.51 -43.90 2.72
N ILE A 238 6.29 -43.90 3.26
CA ILE A 238 5.07 -43.73 2.48
C ILE A 238 5.11 -42.27 2.06
N LYS A 239 5.19 -42.01 0.76
CA LYS A 239 5.04 -40.66 0.21
C LYS A 239 3.64 -40.19 0.55
N MET A 240 3.49 -39.56 1.71
CA MET A 240 2.44 -38.61 2.00
C MET A 240 2.76 -37.39 1.16
N ASP A 241 2.52 -37.51 -0.15
CA ASP A 241 2.41 -36.34 -0.99
C ASP A 241 1.36 -35.46 -0.29
N GLU A 242 1.79 -34.33 0.29
CA GLU A 242 0.93 -33.23 0.74
C GLU A 242 0.33 -33.24 2.18
N VAL A 243 0.97 -33.84 3.20
CA VAL A 243 0.67 -33.39 4.59
C VAL A 243 1.29 -32.01 4.78
N THR A 244 0.50 -30.99 4.48
CA THR A 244 0.85 -29.58 4.62
C THR A 244 0.15 -29.01 5.84
N LEU A 245 0.70 -27.94 6.39
CA LEU A 245 0.02 -27.14 7.43
C LEU A 245 -1.41 -26.75 7.02
N ARG A 246 -1.63 -26.52 5.72
CA ARG A 246 -2.94 -26.23 5.17
C ARG A 246 -3.90 -27.42 5.33
N SER A 247 -3.51 -28.63 4.90
CA SER A 247 -4.38 -29.80 5.02
C SER A 247 -4.68 -30.15 6.47
N LEU A 248 -3.70 -30.02 7.38
CA LEU A 248 -3.90 -30.20 8.82
C LEU A 248 -4.89 -29.17 9.41
N SER A 249 -4.80 -27.90 9.01
CA SER A 249 -5.74 -26.87 9.48
C SER A 249 -7.17 -27.12 9.01
N GLU A 250 -7.36 -27.61 7.78
CA GLU A 250 -8.67 -27.96 7.25
C GLU A 250 -9.27 -29.17 7.98
N LEU A 251 -8.45 -30.18 8.27
CA LEU A 251 -8.86 -31.35 9.07
C LEU A 251 -9.26 -30.94 10.48
N PHE A 252 -8.49 -30.06 11.13
CA PHE A 252 -8.83 -29.58 12.47
C PHE A 252 -10.13 -28.76 12.48
N SER A 253 -10.35 -27.91 11.49
CA SER A 253 -11.60 -27.17 11.32
C SER A 253 -12.82 -28.10 11.19
N ARG A 254 -12.69 -29.18 10.41
CA ARG A 254 -13.75 -30.21 10.31
C ARG A 254 -13.96 -30.92 11.66
N GLN A 255 -12.91 -31.22 12.39
CA GLN A 255 -12.99 -31.85 13.71
C GLN A 255 -13.71 -30.94 14.73
N ILE A 256 -13.40 -29.65 14.77
CA ILE A 256 -14.09 -28.68 15.63
C ILE A 256 -15.59 -28.64 15.32
N ARG A 257 -15.96 -28.58 14.04
CA ARG A 257 -17.37 -28.58 13.60
C ARG A 257 -18.08 -29.88 14.00
N ARG A 258 -17.41 -31.02 13.84
CA ARG A 258 -17.94 -32.34 14.25
C ARG A 258 -18.16 -32.42 15.76
N ASN A 259 -17.19 -32.00 16.55
CA ASN A 259 -17.28 -32.00 18.01
C ASN A 259 -18.41 -31.08 18.51
N ARG A 260 -18.65 -29.95 17.82
CA ARG A 260 -19.78 -29.06 18.11
C ARG A 260 -21.13 -29.70 17.79
N SER A 261 -21.25 -30.36 16.65
CA SER A 261 -22.46 -31.11 16.26
C SER A 261 -22.78 -32.21 17.28
N ASN A 262 -21.77 -32.98 17.69
CA ASN A 262 -21.94 -34.04 18.68
C ASN A 262 -22.39 -33.49 20.04
N LYS A 263 -21.80 -32.39 20.51
CA LYS A 263 -22.22 -31.73 21.77
C LYS A 263 -23.67 -31.22 21.73
N LEU A 264 -24.13 -30.72 20.57
CA LEU A 264 -25.51 -30.29 20.41
C LEU A 264 -26.46 -31.49 20.47
N ASN A 265 -26.11 -32.60 19.82
CA ASN A 265 -26.91 -33.83 19.86
C ASN A 265 -26.97 -34.40 21.29
N ASP A 266 -25.84 -34.50 21.98
CA ASP A 266 -25.79 -34.98 23.38
C ASP A 266 -26.63 -34.09 24.31
N SER A 267 -26.62 -32.76 24.09
CA SER A 267 -27.46 -31.83 24.85
C SER A 267 -28.96 -32.01 24.57
N VAL A 268 -29.35 -32.30 23.33
CA VAL A 268 -30.75 -32.54 22.96
C VAL A 268 -31.25 -33.85 23.57
N PHE A 269 -30.44 -34.92 23.53
CA PHE A 269 -30.79 -36.21 24.12
C PHE A 269 -30.84 -36.16 25.66
N ALA A 270 -29.96 -35.41 26.31
CA ALA A 270 -30.00 -35.21 27.77
C ALA A 270 -31.24 -34.41 28.24
N MET A 271 -31.75 -33.50 27.42
CA MET A 271 -32.99 -32.76 27.72
C MET A 271 -34.25 -33.59 27.49
N SER A 272 -34.23 -34.58 26.58
CA SER A 272 -35.35 -35.51 26.41
C SER A 272 -35.47 -36.54 27.54
N ASP A 273 -34.35 -37.01 28.10
CA ASP A 273 -34.36 -38.00 29.19
C ASP A 273 -34.83 -37.43 30.55
N THR A 274 -34.69 -36.12 30.75
CA THR A 274 -35.17 -35.46 31.98
C THR A 274 -36.67 -35.14 31.97
N ALA A 275 -37.34 -35.27 30.81
CA ALA A 275 -38.77 -34.96 30.66
C ALA A 275 -39.71 -36.15 30.93
N VAL A 276 -39.19 -37.37 31.16
CA VAL A 276 -40.03 -38.59 31.24
C VAL A 276 -40.35 -39.03 32.68
N VAL A 277 -39.81 -38.39 33.73
CA VAL A 277 -40.09 -38.77 35.12
C VAL A 277 -40.90 -37.69 35.83
N ARG A 278 -42.24 -37.74 35.70
CA ARG A 278 -43.23 -37.33 36.72
C ARG A 278 -44.66 -37.45 36.16
N TYR A 279 -45.27 -38.62 36.34
CA TYR A 279 -46.69 -38.75 36.65
C TYR A 279 -46.87 -40.11 37.36
N VAL A 280 -46.93 -40.07 38.69
CA VAL A 280 -47.56 -41.07 39.56
C VAL A 280 -48.51 -40.30 40.46
#